data_AF-A0A7Y4AAJ3-F1
#
_entry.id   AF-A0A7Y4AAJ3-F1
#
_cell.length_a   1.000
_cell.length_b   1.000
_cell.length_c   1.000
_cell.angle_alpha   90.00
_cell.angle_beta   90.00
_cell.angle_gamma   90.00
#
_symmetry.space_group_name_H-M   'P 1'
#
loop_
_entity.id
_entity.type
_entity.pdbx_description
1 polymer ?
#
loop_
_entity_poly.entity_id
_entity_poly.type
_entity_poly.pdbx_seq_one_letter_code
_entity_poly.pdbx_strand_id
1 'polypeptide(L)'
;MEDNQQQPQDWKNSPVVVAGIAVASVIGLSIPFFTEIILPAHVSAYANKIEIADDKNKQLTNKIAELNSTLSKQASDFKTKERLVESKMSRLEAENLALEEEVKTLRISNIFVFGSAYPSGYGAVRIGDDANLLVKVYGENVIQDDPKHTSMKLTGPIKDITYYHKKGVITHFSLDIDYSYEASAIIGALNSGLGHPTVLEDLYYSWLTPQGIRVFYTDRLGIVVMENGFTPVYWPDEAS
;
A
#
# COMPACT_ATOMS: atom_id res chain seq x y z
N MET A 1 56.00 -119.95 44.67
CA MET A 1 56.23 -118.66 45.34
C MET A 1 56.63 -117.68 44.26
N GLU A 2 55.65 -117.01 43.65
CA GLU A 2 55.88 -115.83 42.81
C GLU A 2 54.93 -114.76 43.35
N ASP A 3 55.55 -113.75 43.94
CA ASP A 3 54.89 -112.66 44.64
C ASP A 3 54.59 -111.57 43.59
N ASN A 4 53.35 -111.53 43.10
CA ASN A 4 52.92 -110.58 42.08
C ASN A 4 52.44 -109.30 42.78
N GLN A 5 53.39 -108.40 43.05
CA GLN A 5 53.09 -107.08 43.61
C GLN A 5 52.34 -106.23 42.58
N GLN A 6 51.05 -106.02 42.79
CA GLN A 6 50.29 -104.96 42.13
C GLN A 6 50.83 -103.60 42.61
N GLN A 7 51.49 -102.85 41.71
CA GLN A 7 51.86 -101.46 41.99
C GLN A 7 50.59 -100.61 42.23
N PRO A 8 50.60 -99.71 43.23
CA PRO A 8 49.47 -98.83 43.49
C PRO A 8 49.28 -97.89 42.29
N GLN A 9 48.08 -97.91 41.72
CA GLN A 9 47.70 -96.99 40.65
C GLN A 9 47.81 -95.55 41.19
N ASP A 10 48.73 -94.75 40.62
CA ASP A 10 48.93 -93.35 41.03
C ASP A 10 47.67 -92.54 40.68
N TRP A 11 46.84 -92.30 41.69
CA TRP A 11 45.54 -91.64 41.56
C TRP A 11 45.63 -90.24 40.91
N LYS A 12 46.82 -89.64 40.92
CA LYS A 12 47.14 -88.37 40.27
C LYS A 12 47.05 -88.42 38.74
N ASN A 13 47.17 -89.61 38.14
CA ASN A 13 47.05 -89.83 36.71
C ASN A 13 45.67 -90.37 36.29
N SER A 14 44.69 -90.40 37.19
CA SER A 14 43.32 -90.78 36.84
C SER A 14 42.74 -89.76 35.84
N PRO A 15 42.22 -90.21 34.68
CA PRO A 15 41.65 -89.32 33.66
C PRO A 15 40.61 -88.36 34.21
N VAL A 16 39.84 -88.80 35.21
CA VAL A 16 38.81 -87.99 35.88
C VAL A 16 39.41 -86.89 36.75
N VAL A 17 40.51 -87.18 37.45
CA VAL A 17 41.19 -86.21 38.31
C VAL A 17 41.91 -85.15 37.46
N VAL A 18 42.59 -85.58 36.39
CA VAL A 18 43.24 -84.68 35.43
C VAL A 18 42.21 -83.80 34.72
N ALA A 19 41.07 -84.37 34.29
CA ALA A 19 39.97 -83.59 33.72
C ALA A 19 39.38 -82.59 34.74
N GLY A 20 39.20 -83.00 36.00
CA GLY A 20 38.74 -82.12 37.07
C GLY A 20 39.67 -80.94 37.35
N ILE A 21 40.99 -81.19 37.40
CA ILE A 21 42.00 -80.15 37.56
C ILE A 21 42.05 -79.22 36.34
N ALA A 22 41.95 -79.76 35.13
CA ALA A 22 41.92 -78.96 33.91
C ALA A 22 40.69 -78.03 33.87
N VAL A 23 39.50 -78.57 34.19
CA VAL A 23 38.26 -77.78 34.28
C VAL A 23 38.36 -76.72 35.38
N ALA A 24 38.86 -77.09 36.57
CA ALA A 24 39.05 -76.15 37.68
C ALA A 24 40.07 -75.04 37.33
N SER A 25 41.13 -75.38 36.60
CA SER A 25 42.16 -74.43 36.15
C SER A 25 41.61 -73.49 35.07
N VAL A 26 40.85 -74.01 34.10
CA VAL A 26 40.19 -73.20 33.08
C VAL A 26 39.20 -72.25 33.74
N ILE A 27 38.32 -72.73 34.62
CA ILE A 27 37.35 -71.88 35.33
C ILE A 27 38.09 -70.85 36.22
N GLY A 28 39.11 -71.31 36.96
CA GLY A 28 39.91 -70.48 37.85
C GLY A 28 40.72 -69.38 37.17
N LEU A 29 41.08 -69.56 35.89
CA LEU A 29 41.73 -68.52 35.07
C LEU A 29 40.72 -67.68 34.27
N SER A 30 39.63 -68.29 33.80
CA SER A 30 38.63 -67.62 32.96
C SER A 30 37.86 -66.56 33.73
N ILE A 31 37.49 -66.85 34.98
CA ILE A 31 36.74 -65.91 35.83
C ILE A 31 37.55 -64.63 36.07
N PRO A 32 38.78 -64.66 36.63
CA PRO A 32 39.56 -63.44 36.84
C PRO A 32 39.90 -62.73 35.55
N PHE A 33 40.22 -63.45 34.47
CA PHE A 33 40.44 -62.83 33.15
C PHE A 33 39.21 -62.06 32.66
N PHE A 34 38.02 -62.65 32.81
CA PHE A 34 36.77 -61.99 32.42
C PHE A 34 36.46 -60.80 33.34
N THR A 35 36.59 -60.95 34.66
CA THR A 35 36.19 -59.91 35.64
C THR A 35 37.19 -58.77 35.77
N GLU A 36 38.50 -59.04 35.59
CA GLU A 36 39.56 -58.03 35.79
C GLU A 36 40.00 -57.37 34.48
N ILE A 37 39.84 -58.04 33.33
CA ILE A 37 40.33 -57.51 32.04
C ILE A 37 39.16 -57.18 31.11
N ILE A 38 38.30 -58.15 30.80
CA ILE A 38 37.25 -57.98 29.78
C ILE A 38 36.15 -57.04 30.27
N LEU A 39 35.60 -57.28 31.48
CA LEU A 39 34.50 -56.50 32.02
C LEU A 39 34.87 -55.02 32.22
N PRO A 40 36.02 -54.68 32.84
CA PRO A 40 36.40 -53.28 33.06
C PRO A 40 36.70 -52.56 31.74
N ALA A 41 37.30 -53.24 30.76
CA ALA A 41 37.52 -52.66 29.42
C ALA A 41 36.18 -52.33 28.73
N HIS A 42 35.18 -53.21 28.82
CA HIS A 42 33.84 -52.94 28.30
C HIS A 42 33.15 -51.80 29.06
N VAL A 43 33.20 -51.79 30.39
CA VAL A 43 32.61 -50.73 31.22
C VAL A 43 33.26 -49.38 30.89
N SER A 44 34.57 -49.32 30.74
CA SER A 44 35.30 -48.10 30.34
C SER A 44 34.90 -47.65 28.93
N ALA A 45 34.79 -48.57 27.96
CA ALA A 45 34.36 -48.24 26.61
C ALA A 45 32.91 -47.72 26.56
N TYR A 46 32.00 -48.27 27.36
CA TYR A 46 30.63 -47.77 27.48
C TYR A 46 30.56 -46.42 28.19
N ALA A 47 31.33 -46.23 29.27
CA ALA A 47 31.42 -44.95 29.97
C ALA A 47 31.90 -43.82 29.04
N ASN A 48 32.94 -44.08 28.23
CA ASN A 48 33.42 -43.13 27.23
C ASN A 48 32.35 -42.80 26.17
N LYS A 49 31.62 -43.80 25.67
CA LYS A 49 30.50 -43.56 24.73
C LYS A 49 29.39 -42.70 25.35
N ILE A 50 29.08 -42.92 26.62
CA ILE A 50 28.08 -42.13 27.37
C ILE A 50 28.56 -40.70 27.53
N GLU A 51 29.82 -40.49 27.90
CA GLU A 51 30.43 -39.15 28.04
C GLU A 51 30.40 -38.38 26.73
N ILE A 52 30.82 -39.00 25.62
CA ILE A 52 30.74 -38.39 24.27
C ILE A 52 29.30 -38.03 23.89
N ALA A 53 28.34 -38.90 24.22
CA ALA A 53 26.93 -38.63 23.95
C ALA A 53 26.39 -37.47 24.79
N ASP A 54 26.79 -37.38 26.06
CA ASP A 54 26.39 -36.31 26.97
C ASP A 54 26.98 -34.95 26.53
N ASP A 55 28.24 -34.93 26.11
CA ASP A 55 28.88 -33.73 25.55
C ASP A 55 28.20 -33.27 24.26
N LYS A 56 27.83 -34.20 23.37
CA LYS A 56 27.05 -33.87 22.16
C LYS A 56 25.68 -33.32 22.50
N ASN A 57 24.98 -33.88 23.50
CA ASN A 57 23.69 -33.37 23.96
C ASN A 57 23.80 -31.97 24.56
N LYS A 58 24.85 -31.69 25.34
CA LYS A 58 25.14 -30.35 25.85
C LYS A 58 25.39 -29.36 24.72
N GLN A 59 26.21 -29.73 23.73
CA GLN A 59 26.48 -28.89 22.55
C GLN A 59 25.20 -28.60 21.76
N LEU A 60 24.37 -29.62 21.52
CA LEU A 60 23.08 -29.45 20.83
C LEU A 60 22.13 -28.54 21.62
N THR A 61 22.06 -28.71 22.94
CA THR A 61 21.20 -27.87 23.81
C THR A 61 21.63 -26.40 23.76
N ASN A 62 22.94 -26.14 23.83
CA ASN A 62 23.48 -24.78 23.72
C ASN A 62 23.18 -24.17 22.35
N LYS A 63 23.32 -24.95 21.27
CA LYS A 63 23.04 -24.49 19.91
C LYS A 63 21.55 -24.21 19.69
N ILE A 64 20.67 -25.01 20.28
CA ILE A 64 19.21 -24.76 20.27
C ILE A 64 18.89 -23.47 21.03
N ALA A 65 19.51 -23.24 22.19
CA ALA A 65 19.31 -22.01 22.95
C ALA A 65 19.77 -20.76 22.18
N GLU A 66 20.92 -20.83 21.52
CA GLU A 66 21.46 -19.75 20.68
C GLU A 66 20.56 -19.46 19.47
N LEU A 67 20.10 -20.50 18.77
CA LEU A 67 19.17 -20.37 17.64
C LEU A 67 17.84 -19.75 18.08
N ASN A 68 17.28 -20.19 19.22
CA ASN A 68 16.05 -19.61 19.76
C ASN A 68 16.22 -18.13 20.15
N SER A 69 17.36 -17.77 20.73
CA SER A 69 17.68 -16.37 21.04
C SER A 69 17.77 -15.52 19.76
N THR A 70 18.47 -16.02 18.74
CA THR A 70 18.61 -15.35 17.45
C THR A 70 17.26 -15.18 16.75
N LEU A 71 16.44 -16.23 16.74
CA LEU A 71 15.13 -16.22 16.09
C LEU A 71 14.15 -15.29 16.81
N SER A 72 14.19 -15.25 18.15
CA SER A 72 13.42 -14.29 18.95
C SER A 72 13.81 -12.84 18.64
N LYS A 73 15.12 -12.56 18.54
CA LYS A 73 15.61 -11.24 18.14
C LYS A 73 15.16 -10.86 16.73
N GLN A 74 15.32 -11.75 15.76
CA GLN A 74 14.88 -11.52 14.38
C GLN A 74 13.36 -11.30 14.29
N ALA A 75 12.56 -12.05 15.04
CA ALA A 75 11.11 -11.86 15.10
C ALA A 75 10.74 -10.48 15.67
N SER A 76 11.44 -10.03 16.72
CA SER A 76 11.27 -8.69 17.30
C SER A 76 11.66 -7.58 16.32
N ASP A 77 12.80 -7.74 15.63
CA ASP A 77 13.27 -6.79 14.62
C ASP A 77 12.29 -6.71 13.44
N PHE A 78 11.76 -7.87 13.01
CA PHE A 78 10.76 -7.93 11.94
C PHE A 78 9.47 -7.22 12.33
N LYS A 79 8.94 -7.50 13.53
CA LYS A 79 7.75 -6.82 14.07
C LYS A 79 7.94 -5.30 14.20
N THR A 80 9.16 -4.87 14.53
CA THR A 80 9.49 -3.44 14.60
C THR A 80 9.50 -2.81 13.22
N LYS A 81 10.07 -3.48 12.21
CA LYS A 81 10.06 -3.02 10.82
C LYS A 81 8.64 -2.98 10.25
N GLU A 82 7.82 -3.99 10.53
CA GLU A 82 6.42 -4.07 10.10
C GLU A 82 5.64 -2.85 10.61
N ARG A 83 5.70 -2.55 11.91
CA ARG A 83 5.07 -1.35 12.49
C ARG A 83 5.58 -0.04 11.88
N LEU A 84 6.87 0.03 11.56
CA LEU A 84 7.45 1.21 10.92
C LEU A 84 6.92 1.38 9.49
N VAL A 85 6.76 0.28 8.74
CA VAL A 85 6.19 0.29 7.40
C VAL A 85 4.71 0.68 7.45
N GLU A 86 3.93 0.09 8.35
CA GLU A 86 2.50 0.42 8.53
C GLU A 86 2.31 1.91 8.86
N SER A 87 3.06 2.43 9.84
CA SER A 87 2.98 3.85 10.22
C SER A 87 3.40 4.80 9.09
N LYS A 88 4.42 4.43 8.29
CA LYS A 88 4.79 5.20 7.10
C LYS A 88 3.70 5.16 6.04
N MET A 89 3.10 4.00 5.81
CA MET A 89 2.05 3.81 4.81
C MET A 89 0.83 4.66 5.17
N SER A 90 0.32 4.54 6.41
CA SER A 90 -0.82 5.35 6.87
C SER A 90 -0.53 6.85 6.82
N ARG A 91 0.71 7.27 7.09
CA ARG A 91 1.11 8.68 6.95
C ARG A 91 1.09 9.14 5.50
N LEU A 92 1.63 8.35 4.58
CA LEU A 92 1.64 8.67 3.15
C LEU A 92 0.23 8.69 2.56
N GLU A 93 -0.65 7.80 3.01
CA GLU A 93 -2.07 7.81 2.62
C GLU A 93 -2.76 9.10 3.08
N ALA A 94 -2.56 9.50 4.34
CA ALA A 94 -3.09 10.76 4.86
C ALA A 94 -2.53 11.99 4.13
N GLU A 95 -1.23 11.99 3.82
CA GLU A 95 -0.57 13.07 3.08
C GLU A 95 -1.08 13.16 1.63
N ASN A 96 -1.25 12.02 0.94
CA ASN A 96 -1.83 12.00 -0.39
C ASN A 96 -3.26 12.53 -0.40
N LEU A 97 -4.11 12.13 0.56
CA LEU A 97 -5.47 12.65 0.67
C LEU A 97 -5.49 14.16 0.91
N ALA A 98 -4.64 14.67 1.81
CA ALA A 98 -4.52 16.10 2.07
C ALA A 98 -4.04 16.88 0.82
N LEU A 99 -3.07 16.34 0.08
CA LEU A 99 -2.59 16.92 -1.17
C LEU A 99 -3.66 16.90 -2.26
N GLU A 100 -4.46 15.84 -2.36
CA GLU A 100 -5.58 15.77 -3.30
C GLU A 100 -6.63 16.85 -3.00
N GLU A 101 -6.97 17.07 -1.73
CA GLU A 101 -7.87 18.14 -1.30
C GLU A 101 -7.27 19.54 -1.56
N GLU A 102 -5.97 19.73 -1.31
CA GLU A 102 -5.28 20.98 -1.59
C GLU A 102 -5.27 21.29 -3.10
N VAL A 103 -4.91 20.30 -3.94
CA VAL A 103 -4.95 20.43 -5.40
C VAL A 103 -6.36 20.72 -5.89
N LYS A 104 -7.37 20.08 -5.32
CA LYS A 104 -8.78 20.35 -5.62
C LYS A 104 -9.12 21.82 -5.30
N THR A 105 -8.73 22.29 -4.12
CA THR A 105 -8.97 23.68 -3.67
C THR A 105 -8.24 24.71 -4.54
N LEU A 106 -7.00 24.44 -4.94
CA LEU A 106 -6.23 25.31 -5.83
C LEU A 106 -6.79 25.33 -7.25
N ARG A 107 -7.33 24.22 -7.74
CA ARG A 107 -7.96 24.15 -9.07
C ARG A 107 -9.24 24.97 -9.11
N ILE A 108 -10.10 24.87 -8.10
CA ILE A 108 -11.34 25.65 -8.08
C ILE A 108 -11.07 27.14 -7.91
N SER A 109 -10.14 27.54 -7.04
CA SER A 109 -9.86 28.96 -6.77
C SER A 109 -9.30 29.72 -7.98
N ASN A 110 -8.73 29.00 -8.96
CA ASN A 110 -8.10 29.58 -10.15
C ASN A 110 -8.93 29.37 -11.44
N ILE A 111 -10.23 29.09 -11.33
CA ILE A 111 -11.08 28.92 -12.52
C ILE A 111 -11.13 30.21 -13.36
N PHE A 112 -11.20 31.38 -12.74
CA PHE A 112 -11.27 32.66 -13.43
C PHE A 112 -10.02 33.51 -13.15
N VAL A 113 -9.54 34.20 -14.17
CA VAL A 113 -8.54 35.26 -13.99
C VAL A 113 -9.25 36.48 -13.42
N PHE A 114 -8.60 37.18 -12.48
CA PHE A 114 -9.16 38.37 -11.86
C PHE A 114 -9.68 39.39 -12.89
N GLY A 115 -10.95 39.77 -12.78
CA GLY A 115 -11.65 40.71 -13.66
C GLY A 115 -12.07 40.15 -15.02
N SER A 116 -11.86 38.86 -15.30
CA SER A 116 -12.23 38.20 -16.56
C SER A 116 -13.47 37.33 -16.40
N ALA A 117 -14.47 37.54 -17.26
CA ALA A 117 -15.65 36.66 -17.35
C ALA A 117 -15.33 35.29 -17.98
N TYR A 118 -14.12 35.11 -18.49
CA TYR A 118 -13.69 33.91 -19.19
C TYR A 118 -12.82 33.05 -18.27
N PRO A 119 -13.04 31.72 -18.24
CA PRO A 119 -12.19 30.82 -17.49
C PRO A 119 -10.72 30.91 -17.92
N SER A 120 -9.83 30.65 -16.98
CA SER A 120 -8.39 30.63 -17.18
C SER A 120 -8.04 29.63 -18.29
N GLY A 121 -7.28 30.09 -19.29
CA GLY A 121 -6.93 29.30 -20.48
C GLY A 121 -7.96 29.33 -21.62
N TYR A 122 -9.17 29.87 -21.41
CA TYR A 122 -10.26 29.84 -22.41
C TYR A 122 -10.75 31.23 -22.84
N GLY A 123 -9.99 32.29 -22.56
CA GLY A 123 -10.32 33.67 -22.94
C GLY A 123 -9.90 34.08 -24.36
N ALA A 124 -9.38 33.15 -25.16
CA ALA A 124 -8.92 33.41 -26.52
C ALA A 124 -10.06 33.52 -27.54
N VAL A 125 -11.23 32.94 -27.22
CA VAL A 125 -12.47 33.08 -27.98
C VAL A 125 -13.51 33.72 -27.08
N ARG A 126 -14.11 34.81 -27.55
CA ARG A 126 -14.98 35.69 -26.78
C ARG A 126 -16.40 35.74 -27.34
N ILE A 127 -17.31 36.25 -26.53
CA ILE A 127 -18.64 36.63 -27.02
C ILE A 127 -18.47 37.71 -28.09
N GLY A 128 -19.20 37.57 -29.20
CA GLY A 128 -19.08 38.40 -30.39
C GLY A 128 -18.11 37.87 -31.46
N ASP A 129 -17.25 36.90 -31.13
CA ASP A 129 -16.34 36.29 -32.11
C ASP A 129 -17.07 35.30 -33.04
N ASP A 130 -16.45 35.00 -34.18
CA ASP A 130 -16.92 33.98 -35.12
C ASP A 130 -16.73 32.57 -34.51
N ALA A 131 -17.78 31.73 -34.57
CA ALA A 131 -17.78 30.39 -34.02
C ALA A 131 -16.73 29.46 -34.67
N ASN A 132 -16.32 29.72 -35.92
CA ASN A 132 -15.24 28.97 -36.58
C ASN A 132 -13.88 29.19 -35.89
N LEU A 133 -13.74 30.27 -35.09
CA LEU A 133 -12.54 30.51 -34.29
C LEU A 133 -12.32 29.43 -33.23
N LEU A 134 -13.39 28.78 -32.74
CA LEU A 134 -13.30 27.70 -31.75
C LEU A 134 -12.44 26.55 -32.27
N VAL A 135 -12.73 26.06 -33.48
CA VAL A 135 -11.97 24.97 -34.11
C VAL A 135 -10.53 25.40 -34.38
N LYS A 136 -10.31 26.66 -34.77
CA LYS A 136 -8.97 27.18 -35.04
C LYS A 136 -8.11 27.30 -33.77
N VAL A 137 -8.70 27.70 -32.65
CA VAL A 137 -7.98 27.95 -31.39
C VAL A 137 -7.83 26.67 -30.57
N TYR A 138 -8.88 25.85 -30.47
CA TYR A 138 -8.93 24.69 -29.58
C TYR A 138 -8.77 23.34 -30.32
N GLY A 139 -8.75 23.34 -31.65
CA GLY A 139 -8.42 22.17 -32.47
C GLY A 139 -9.42 21.03 -32.34
N GLU A 140 -8.89 19.80 -32.26
CA GLU A 140 -9.66 18.54 -32.27
C GLU A 140 -10.47 18.30 -30.98
N ASN A 141 -10.26 19.08 -29.93
CA ASN A 141 -11.02 18.97 -28.66
C ASN A 141 -12.43 19.57 -28.76
N VAL A 142 -12.74 20.22 -29.88
CA VAL A 142 -14.04 20.82 -30.15
C VAL A 142 -15.00 19.76 -30.67
N ILE A 143 -16.11 19.59 -29.94
CA ILE A 143 -17.20 18.68 -30.30
C ILE A 143 -18.35 19.54 -30.82
N GLN A 144 -18.63 19.41 -32.12
CA GLN A 144 -19.75 20.09 -32.76
C GLN A 144 -20.95 19.14 -32.86
N ASP A 145 -21.72 19.05 -31.79
CA ASP A 145 -22.89 18.16 -31.72
C ASP A 145 -24.15 18.77 -32.38
N ASP A 146 -24.22 20.10 -32.52
CA ASP A 146 -25.40 20.82 -33.04
C ASP A 146 -25.00 22.05 -33.90
N PRO A 147 -25.74 22.39 -34.97
CA PRO A 147 -25.53 23.62 -35.74
C PRO A 147 -25.62 24.94 -34.96
N LYS A 148 -26.16 24.97 -33.74
CA LYS A 148 -26.39 26.19 -32.93
C LYS A 148 -25.49 26.30 -31.70
N HIS A 149 -24.78 25.24 -31.35
CA HIS A 149 -23.82 25.28 -30.25
C HIS A 149 -22.63 24.38 -30.49
N THR A 150 -21.54 24.64 -29.78
CA THR A 150 -20.29 23.92 -29.96
C THR A 150 -19.68 23.73 -28.58
N SER A 151 -19.40 22.48 -28.23
CA SER A 151 -18.98 22.11 -26.89
C SER A 151 -17.54 21.62 -26.88
N MET A 152 -16.89 21.70 -25.73
CA MET A 152 -15.52 21.25 -25.54
C MET A 152 -15.41 20.59 -24.17
N LYS A 153 -14.94 19.34 -24.19
CA LYS A 153 -14.65 18.57 -22.97
C LYS A 153 -13.33 19.00 -22.38
N LEU A 154 -13.36 19.31 -21.09
CA LEU A 154 -12.24 19.79 -20.31
C LEU A 154 -11.89 18.82 -19.19
N THR A 155 -10.61 18.86 -18.81
CA THR A 155 -10.11 18.18 -17.63
C THR A 155 -9.95 19.18 -16.50
N GLY A 156 -10.74 19.07 -15.44
CA GLY A 156 -10.61 19.93 -14.28
C GLY A 156 -11.93 20.19 -13.56
N PRO A 157 -12.03 21.34 -12.86
CA PRO A 157 -13.25 21.75 -12.17
C PRO A 157 -14.37 22.16 -13.14
N ILE A 158 -14.03 22.65 -14.34
CA ILE A 158 -14.97 22.75 -15.45
C ILE A 158 -14.87 21.46 -16.26
N LYS A 159 -15.99 20.77 -16.44
CA LYS A 159 -16.09 19.55 -17.25
C LYS A 159 -16.31 19.86 -18.72
N ASP A 160 -17.17 20.82 -18.99
CA ASP A 160 -17.55 21.18 -20.35
C ASP A 160 -17.74 22.68 -20.49
N ILE A 161 -17.34 23.22 -21.63
CA ILE A 161 -17.73 24.57 -22.07
C ILE A 161 -18.59 24.41 -23.31
N THR A 162 -19.80 24.96 -23.27
CA THR A 162 -20.70 25.00 -24.43
C THR A 162 -20.88 26.43 -24.90
N TYR A 163 -20.42 26.71 -26.13
CA TYR A 163 -20.56 27.99 -26.80
C TYR A 163 -21.81 27.99 -27.67
N TYR A 164 -22.69 28.96 -27.47
CA TYR A 164 -23.90 29.12 -28.27
C TYR A 164 -23.72 30.22 -29.29
N HIS A 165 -24.14 29.96 -30.53
CA HIS A 165 -23.95 30.91 -31.62
C HIS A 165 -25.21 31.12 -32.47
N LYS A 166 -25.32 32.33 -33.02
CA LYS A 166 -26.43 32.76 -33.88
C LYS A 166 -25.85 33.41 -35.12
N LYS A 167 -26.20 32.87 -36.29
CA LYS A 167 -25.63 33.28 -37.59
C LYS A 167 -24.08 33.24 -37.60
N GLY A 168 -23.51 32.23 -36.94
CA GLY A 168 -22.05 32.02 -36.86
C GLY A 168 -21.32 32.88 -35.83
N VAL A 169 -22.01 33.73 -35.07
CA VAL A 169 -21.40 34.58 -34.04
C VAL A 169 -21.72 34.04 -32.65
N ILE A 170 -20.73 33.96 -31.77
CA ILE A 170 -20.88 33.52 -30.38
C ILE A 170 -21.69 34.57 -29.61
N THR A 171 -22.74 34.12 -28.93
CA THR A 171 -23.66 34.99 -28.18
C THR A 171 -23.52 34.84 -26.68
N HIS A 172 -23.26 33.63 -26.22
CA HIS A 172 -23.04 33.29 -24.82
C HIS A 172 -22.37 31.93 -24.73
N PHE A 173 -21.89 31.58 -23.53
CA PHE A 173 -21.42 30.23 -23.25
C PHE A 173 -21.84 29.80 -21.86
N SER A 174 -21.96 28.49 -21.67
CA SER A 174 -22.20 27.86 -20.37
C SER A 174 -21.01 26.99 -19.97
N LEU A 175 -20.74 26.93 -18.68
CA LEU A 175 -19.72 26.09 -18.08
C LEU A 175 -20.43 25.05 -17.20
N ASP A 176 -20.19 23.78 -17.53
CA ASP A 176 -20.55 22.68 -16.66
C ASP A 176 -19.45 22.48 -15.62
N ILE A 177 -19.80 22.61 -14.34
CA ILE A 177 -18.85 22.47 -13.23
C ILE A 177 -19.01 21.09 -12.63
N ASP A 178 -17.88 20.49 -12.26
CA ASP A 178 -17.88 19.26 -11.48
C ASP A 178 -18.62 19.45 -10.15
N TYR A 179 -19.78 18.83 -10.00
CA TYR A 179 -20.60 18.89 -8.79
C TYR A 179 -19.99 18.15 -7.58
N SER A 180 -18.84 17.48 -7.74
CA SER A 180 -18.09 16.99 -6.57
C SER A 180 -17.48 18.13 -5.74
N TYR A 181 -17.47 19.36 -6.24
CA TYR A 181 -17.07 20.55 -5.49
C TYR A 181 -18.26 21.14 -4.75
N GLU A 182 -18.03 21.62 -3.52
CA GLU A 182 -19.06 22.31 -2.77
C GLU A 182 -19.44 23.64 -3.45
N ALA A 183 -20.73 23.97 -3.45
CA ALA A 183 -21.22 25.23 -4.01
C ALA A 183 -20.56 26.47 -3.38
N SER A 184 -20.25 26.40 -2.08
CA SER A 184 -19.51 27.43 -1.34
C SER A 184 -18.12 27.69 -1.94
N ALA A 185 -17.40 26.65 -2.34
CA ALA A 185 -16.07 26.74 -2.94
C ALA A 185 -16.14 27.36 -4.34
N ILE A 186 -17.16 27.00 -5.13
CA ILE A 186 -17.41 27.57 -6.46
C ILE A 186 -17.73 29.07 -6.35
N ILE A 187 -18.65 29.43 -5.45
CA ILE A 187 -19.01 30.84 -5.19
C ILE A 187 -17.80 31.61 -4.68
N GLY A 188 -17.01 31.02 -3.78
CA GLY A 188 -15.76 31.61 -3.29
C GLY A 188 -14.78 31.92 -4.41
N ALA A 189 -14.57 30.97 -5.33
CA ALA A 189 -13.71 31.15 -6.49
C ALA A 189 -14.23 32.24 -7.45
N LEU A 190 -15.53 32.23 -7.73
CA LEU A 190 -16.19 33.27 -8.52
C LEU A 190 -16.02 34.64 -7.86
N ASN A 191 -16.15 34.73 -6.54
CA ASN A 191 -15.97 35.98 -5.82
C ASN A 191 -14.53 36.48 -5.86
N SER A 192 -13.55 35.58 -5.74
CA SER A 192 -12.13 35.94 -5.87
C SER A 192 -11.78 36.40 -7.29
N GLY A 193 -12.38 35.78 -8.32
CA GLY A 193 -12.12 36.13 -9.71
C GLY A 193 -12.89 37.35 -10.22
N LEU A 194 -14.15 37.50 -9.83
CA LEU A 194 -15.09 38.46 -10.43
C LEU A 194 -15.52 39.58 -9.45
N GLY A 195 -15.17 39.49 -8.17
CA GLY A 195 -15.60 40.40 -7.13
C GLY A 195 -16.93 39.99 -6.48
N HIS A 196 -17.62 40.92 -5.84
CA HIS A 196 -18.88 40.61 -5.15
C HIS A 196 -20.06 40.47 -6.12
N PRO A 197 -20.93 39.45 -5.94
CA PRO A 197 -22.10 39.27 -6.77
C PRO A 197 -23.22 40.22 -6.39
N THR A 198 -24.08 40.51 -7.36
CA THR A 198 -25.48 40.84 -7.11
C THR A 198 -26.23 39.55 -6.83
N VAL A 199 -26.85 39.47 -5.65
CA VAL A 199 -27.69 38.34 -5.21
C VAL A 199 -29.14 38.74 -5.35
N LEU A 200 -29.92 37.96 -6.11
CA LEU A 200 -31.33 38.24 -6.39
C LEU A 200 -32.26 37.45 -5.47
N GLU A 201 -32.04 36.15 -5.40
CA GLU A 201 -32.75 35.20 -4.53
C GLU A 201 -31.74 34.20 -3.96
N ASP A 202 -32.20 33.35 -3.05
CA ASP A 202 -31.41 32.21 -2.57
C ASP A 202 -30.89 31.41 -3.77
N LEU A 203 -29.56 31.31 -3.88
CA LEU A 203 -28.83 30.54 -4.91
C LEU A 203 -28.72 31.17 -6.31
N TYR A 204 -29.18 32.41 -6.51
CA TYR A 204 -29.03 33.14 -7.78
C TYR A 204 -28.01 34.27 -7.65
N TYR A 205 -26.84 34.07 -8.25
CA TYR A 205 -25.73 35.01 -8.19
C TYR A 205 -25.39 35.53 -9.57
N SER A 206 -25.21 36.84 -9.70
CA SER A 206 -24.68 37.43 -10.93
C SER A 206 -23.53 38.39 -10.66
N TRP A 207 -22.57 38.44 -11.58
CA TRP A 207 -21.44 39.35 -11.52
C TRP A 207 -21.39 40.14 -12.82
N LEU A 208 -21.22 41.46 -12.72
CA LEU A 208 -20.92 42.30 -13.86
C LEU A 208 -19.41 42.57 -13.90
N THR A 209 -18.74 42.06 -14.93
CA THR A 209 -17.31 42.27 -15.10
C THR A 209 -17.02 43.67 -15.64
N PRO A 210 -15.79 44.21 -15.45
CA PRO A 210 -15.39 45.51 -16.02
C PRO A 210 -15.50 45.59 -17.55
N GLN A 211 -15.55 44.44 -18.22
CA GLN A 211 -15.67 44.32 -19.68
C GLN A 211 -17.13 44.43 -20.16
N GLY A 212 -18.10 44.62 -19.26
CA GLY A 212 -19.51 44.65 -19.61
C GLY A 212 -20.09 43.26 -19.93
N ILE A 213 -19.43 42.20 -19.47
CA ILE A 213 -19.92 40.82 -19.58
C ILE A 213 -20.51 40.42 -18.22
N ARG A 214 -21.68 39.78 -18.25
CA ARG A 214 -22.38 39.29 -17.07
C ARG A 214 -22.18 37.79 -16.92
N VAL A 215 -21.82 37.37 -15.72
CA VAL A 215 -21.68 35.97 -15.32
C VAL A 215 -22.83 35.65 -14.39
N PHE A 216 -23.49 34.52 -14.62
CA PHE A 216 -24.63 34.02 -13.86
C PHE A 216 -24.27 32.67 -13.26
N TYR A 217 -24.64 32.43 -12.02
CA TYR A 217 -24.44 31.14 -11.36
C TYR A 217 -25.68 30.73 -10.57
N THR A 218 -26.03 29.45 -10.70
CA THR A 218 -26.97 28.74 -9.83
C THR A 218 -26.47 27.32 -9.63
N ASP A 219 -26.72 26.78 -8.44
CA ASP A 219 -26.38 25.40 -8.06
C ASP A 219 -26.96 24.34 -9.00
N ARG A 220 -28.07 24.64 -9.71
CA ARG A 220 -28.73 23.67 -10.60
C ARG A 220 -28.24 23.69 -12.04
N LEU A 221 -27.77 24.83 -12.55
CA LEU A 221 -27.54 25.04 -13.99
C LEU A 221 -26.10 25.45 -14.32
N GLY A 222 -25.23 25.51 -13.31
CA GLY A 222 -23.82 25.85 -13.49
C GLY A 222 -23.61 27.34 -13.74
N ILE A 223 -22.58 27.68 -14.53
CA ILE A 223 -22.26 29.07 -14.87
C ILE A 223 -22.72 29.37 -16.29
N VAL A 224 -23.34 30.52 -16.50
CA VAL A 224 -23.65 31.07 -17.83
C VAL A 224 -23.05 32.46 -17.96
N VAL A 225 -22.43 32.74 -19.10
CA VAL A 225 -21.76 34.01 -19.38
C VAL A 225 -22.36 34.64 -20.63
N MET A 226 -22.84 35.87 -20.50
CA MET A 226 -23.59 36.60 -21.54
C MET A 226 -23.17 38.07 -21.60
N GLU A 227 -23.45 38.76 -22.70
CA GLU A 227 -23.31 40.22 -22.75
C GLU A 227 -24.27 40.91 -21.76
N ASN A 228 -23.87 42.08 -21.26
CA ASN A 228 -24.76 42.86 -20.41
C ASN A 228 -26.03 43.30 -21.16
N GLY A 229 -27.17 43.26 -20.48
CA GLY A 229 -28.49 43.49 -21.07
C GLY A 229 -29.23 42.22 -21.48
N PHE A 230 -28.59 41.06 -21.42
CA PHE A 230 -29.24 39.75 -21.55
C PHE A 230 -29.28 39.03 -20.20
N THR A 231 -30.32 38.22 -20.02
CA THR A 231 -30.50 37.33 -18.86
C THR A 231 -30.88 35.93 -19.34
N PRO A 232 -30.47 34.87 -18.63
CA PRO A 232 -30.97 33.54 -18.89
C PRO A 232 -32.49 33.50 -18.75
N VAL A 233 -33.18 32.71 -19.59
CA VAL A 233 -34.65 32.65 -19.61
C VAL A 233 -35.25 32.18 -18.27
N TYR A 234 -34.49 31.39 -17.51
CA TYR A 234 -34.88 30.89 -16.20
C TYR A 234 -34.47 31.83 -15.05
N TRP A 235 -33.83 32.96 -15.35
CA TRP A 235 -33.36 33.89 -14.34
C TRP A 235 -34.55 34.62 -13.71
N PRO A 236 -34.62 34.75 -12.38
CA PRO A 236 -35.70 35.49 -11.74
C PRO A 236 -35.70 36.93 -12.22
N ASP A 237 -36.88 37.47 -12.48
CA ASP A 237 -37.05 38.88 -12.83
C ASP A 237 -36.50 39.72 -11.67
N GLU A 238 -35.66 40.71 -11.99
CA GLU A 238 -35.24 41.69 -10.99
C GLU A 238 -36.51 42.29 -10.39
N ALA A 239 -36.77 42.06 -9.10
CA ALA A 239 -37.90 42.65 -8.40
C ALA A 239 -37.79 44.17 -8.56
N SER A 240 -38.59 44.70 -9.47
CA SER A 240 -38.68 46.12 -9.83
C SER A 240 -39.09 47.00 -8.66
#